data_AF-A0A9D6M3N6-F1
#
_entry.id   AF-A0A9D6M3N6-F1
#
_cell.length_a   1.000
_cell.length_b   1.000
_cell.length_c   1.000
_cell.angle_alpha   90.00
_cell.angle_beta   90.00
_cell.angle_gamma   90.00
#
_symmetry.space_group_name_H-M   'P 1'
#
loop_
_entity.id
_entity.type
_entity.pdbx_description
1 polymer ?
#
loop_
_entity_poly.entity_id
_entity_poly.type
_entity_poly.pdbx_seq_one_letter_code
_entity_poly.pdbx_strand_id
1 'polypeptide(L)'
;MEITVKGGTWFRPSLLWTLLIAALTAIIGALSLIWFTTRAISAPQNVGVLAGLNFYGTVPEFSLIERSGRALSLSDLRGKVWILNFAYTRCTETCPLQTAQMARLQTEFRNDPEIRFVSISADPEYDTPEILFQYANQFNADPERWFFLTGAQDAIQRLAIEGFRLGLFENPREEIHIHADGTQHIHPTPIGEAIAHSSRFVLVDQDAHIRGYYQSTDDPSLRQLRRDVKTLLLEKKSFLPIAALPNVNASLNAITAILLSVAYVFIRQRKITAHRTCMLSAFALSALFLLSYATYHFYAGFTPFEGQGWIRVFYFAVLIPHVILAAVIVPLALVVLRRGLNRWDSKHKRLARWTLPLWIYTSVTGVVVYLMLYQLY
;
A
#
# COMPACT_ATOMS: atom_id res chain seq x y z
N MET A 1 5.96 -10.86 68.19
CA MET A 1 4.64 -10.55 67.60
C MET A 1 4.81 -10.59 66.09
N GLU A 2 4.67 -11.78 65.51
CA GLU A 2 4.79 -12.04 64.07
C GLU A 2 3.51 -11.59 63.36
N ILE A 3 3.64 -10.72 62.37
CA ILE A 3 2.55 -10.33 61.48
C ILE A 3 2.50 -11.36 60.35
N THR A 4 1.58 -12.31 60.46
CA THR A 4 1.29 -13.27 59.39
C THR A 4 0.46 -12.58 58.29
N VAL A 5 1.09 -12.34 57.14
CA VAL A 5 0.39 -11.93 55.92
C VAL A 5 -0.35 -13.14 55.37
N LYS A 6 -1.67 -13.23 55.59
CA LYS A 6 -2.52 -14.23 54.95
C LYS A 6 -2.50 -14.02 53.43
N GLY A 7 -1.90 -14.97 52.72
CA GLY A 7 -1.97 -15.11 51.27
C GLY A 7 -3.42 -15.30 50.82
N GLY A 8 -4.04 -14.22 50.36
CA GLY A 8 -5.34 -14.26 49.69
C GLY A 8 -5.14 -14.81 48.27
N THR A 9 -5.80 -15.93 47.99
CA THR A 9 -5.82 -16.63 46.71
C THR A 9 -6.06 -15.69 45.53
N TRP A 10 -5.07 -15.63 44.65
CA TRP A 10 -5.08 -14.84 43.43
C TRP A 10 -6.09 -15.44 42.45
N PHE A 11 -6.97 -14.59 41.91
CA PHE A 11 -7.73 -14.84 40.68
C PHE A 11 -8.77 -15.98 40.70
N ARG A 12 -10.02 -15.63 41.04
CA ARG A 12 -11.21 -16.30 40.46
C ARG A 12 -12.18 -15.23 39.96
N PRO A 13 -12.04 -14.75 38.70
CA PRO A 13 -13.11 -13.98 38.08
C PRO A 13 -14.37 -14.85 38.12
N SER A 14 -15.51 -14.30 38.54
CA SER A 14 -16.75 -15.08 38.46
C SER A 14 -16.97 -15.43 36.99
N LEU A 15 -17.36 -16.68 36.72
CA LEU A 15 -17.53 -17.24 35.38
C LEU A 15 -18.29 -16.30 34.45
N LEU A 16 -19.25 -15.57 35.00
CA LEU A 16 -20.08 -14.57 34.34
C LEU A 16 -19.28 -13.41 33.72
N TRP A 17 -18.22 -12.91 34.39
CA TRP A 17 -17.38 -11.82 33.86
C TRP A 17 -16.42 -12.29 32.76
N THR A 18 -15.85 -13.49 32.89
CA THR A 18 -15.06 -14.10 31.81
C THR A 18 -15.92 -14.35 30.58
N LEU A 19 -17.17 -14.79 30.77
CA LEU A 19 -18.11 -15.05 29.67
C LEU A 19 -18.57 -13.76 28.99
N LEU A 20 -18.84 -12.69 29.75
CA LEU A 20 -19.24 -11.40 29.16
C LEU A 20 -18.11 -10.74 28.35
N ILE A 21 -16.87 -10.80 28.84
CA ILE A 21 -15.71 -10.27 28.10
C ILE A 21 -15.47 -11.10 26.85
N ALA A 22 -15.50 -12.43 26.96
CA ALA A 22 -15.33 -13.32 25.82
C ALA A 22 -16.43 -13.12 24.75
N ALA A 23 -17.69 -12.97 25.18
CA ALA A 23 -18.81 -12.70 24.28
C ALA A 23 -18.67 -11.35 23.58
N LEU A 24 -18.28 -10.29 24.29
CA LEU A 24 -18.09 -8.97 23.69
C LEU A 24 -16.92 -8.97 22.69
N THR A 25 -15.80 -9.63 23.02
CA THR A 25 -14.68 -9.80 22.09
C THR A 25 -15.05 -10.66 20.89
N ALA A 26 -15.88 -11.69 21.06
CA ALA A 26 -16.34 -12.56 19.97
C ALA A 26 -17.33 -11.84 19.06
N ILE A 27 -18.24 -11.03 19.60
CA ILE A 27 -19.17 -10.19 18.83
C ILE A 27 -18.40 -9.16 18.02
N ILE A 28 -17.41 -8.49 18.61
CA ILE A 28 -16.55 -7.55 17.89
C ILE A 28 -15.74 -8.28 16.81
N GLY A 29 -15.14 -9.43 17.13
CA GLY A 29 -14.43 -10.25 16.16
C GLY A 29 -15.32 -10.72 15.00
N ALA A 30 -16.57 -11.11 15.29
CA ALA A 30 -17.55 -11.52 14.28
C ALA A 30 -18.01 -10.34 13.41
N LEU A 31 -18.26 -9.16 13.99
CA LEU A 31 -18.61 -7.95 13.25
C LEU A 31 -17.44 -7.48 12.37
N SER A 32 -16.20 -7.54 12.88
CA SER A 32 -14.99 -7.28 12.10
C SER A 32 -14.79 -8.30 10.98
N LEU A 33 -15.07 -9.58 11.21
CA LEU A 33 -14.99 -10.65 10.20
C LEU A 33 -16.07 -10.51 9.12
N ILE A 34 -17.32 -10.23 9.52
CA ILE A 34 -18.42 -9.94 8.59
C ILE A 34 -18.06 -8.73 7.73
N TRP A 35 -17.59 -7.63 8.34
CA TRP A 35 -17.11 -6.47 7.61
C TRP A 35 -15.97 -6.81 6.63
N PHE A 36 -14.97 -7.58 7.07
CA PHE A 36 -13.84 -8.02 6.24
C PHE A 36 -14.28 -8.88 5.04
N THR A 37 -15.21 -9.81 5.24
CA THR A 37 -15.76 -10.66 4.18
C THR A 37 -16.65 -9.90 3.21
N THR A 38 -17.42 -8.91 3.69
CA THR A 38 -18.28 -8.08 2.81
C THR A 38 -17.49 -7.06 1.98
N ARG A 39 -16.31 -6.61 2.43
CA ARG A 39 -15.46 -5.66 1.69
C ARG A 39 -14.47 -6.30 0.72
N ALA A 40 -14.33 -7.62 0.71
CA ALA A 40 -13.57 -8.34 -0.31
C ALA A 40 -14.13 -8.17 -1.74
N ILE A 41 -15.31 -7.54 -1.89
CA ILE A 41 -16.03 -7.36 -3.15
C ILE A 41 -16.03 -5.90 -3.65
N SER A 42 -15.48 -4.94 -2.88
CA SER A 42 -15.41 -3.53 -3.31
C SER A 42 -13.97 -3.16 -3.68
N ALA A 43 -13.74 -2.87 -4.96
CA ALA A 43 -12.47 -2.48 -5.57
C ALA A 43 -11.72 -1.39 -4.75
N PRO A 44 -10.38 -1.41 -4.72
CA PRO A 44 -9.62 -0.50 -3.89
C PRO A 44 -9.62 0.91 -4.50
N GLN A 45 -10.21 1.87 -3.80
CA GLN A 45 -9.65 3.23 -3.85
C GLN A 45 -8.31 3.17 -3.12
N ASN A 46 -7.26 3.73 -3.74
CA ASN A 46 -5.88 3.65 -3.25
C ASN A 46 -5.71 4.31 -1.88
N VAL A 47 -5.96 3.55 -0.81
CA VAL A 47 -5.70 3.93 0.57
C VAL A 47 -4.45 3.18 1.05
N GLY A 48 -3.46 3.88 1.62
CA GLY A 48 -2.23 3.24 2.18
C GLY A 48 -0.94 3.56 1.43
N VAL A 49 0.04 2.64 1.45
CA VAL A 49 1.34 2.80 0.74
C VAL A 49 1.16 3.10 -0.74
N LEU A 50 0.07 2.61 -1.33
CA LEU A 50 -0.27 2.86 -2.72
C LEU A 50 -0.90 4.24 -2.97
N ALA A 51 -1.10 5.07 -1.94
CA ALA A 51 -1.62 6.42 -2.09
C ALA A 51 -0.66 7.24 -2.99
N GLY A 52 -1.18 7.69 -4.14
CA GLY A 52 -0.40 8.38 -5.17
C GLY A 52 0.05 7.50 -6.34
N LEU A 53 -0.11 6.17 -6.26
CA LEU A 53 0.03 5.30 -7.43
C LEU A 53 -1.31 5.23 -8.17
N ASN A 54 -1.26 5.52 -9.46
CA ASN A 54 -2.43 5.45 -10.32
C ASN A 54 -2.82 4.00 -10.61
N PHE A 55 -4.06 3.80 -11.07
CA PHE A 55 -4.54 2.54 -11.61
C PHE A 55 -5.00 2.79 -13.05
N TYR A 56 -4.29 2.24 -14.02
CA TYR A 56 -4.58 2.45 -15.45
C TYR A 56 -5.31 1.27 -16.11
N GLY A 57 -5.50 0.18 -15.37
CA GLY A 57 -6.13 -1.05 -15.84
C GLY A 57 -5.34 -2.29 -15.43
N THR A 58 -5.88 -3.44 -15.79
CA THR A 58 -5.27 -4.76 -15.56
C THR A 58 -4.68 -5.28 -16.86
N VAL A 59 -3.49 -5.86 -16.79
CA VAL A 59 -2.86 -6.53 -17.94
C VAL A 59 -3.71 -7.76 -18.33
N PRO A 60 -4.12 -7.92 -19.59
CA PRO A 60 -4.87 -9.08 -20.03
C PRO A 60 -3.98 -10.34 -20.01
N GLU A 61 -4.61 -11.51 -19.96
CA GLU A 61 -3.88 -12.77 -20.10
C GLU A 61 -3.16 -12.81 -21.46
N PHE A 62 -1.90 -13.25 -21.43
CA PHE A 62 -1.09 -13.44 -22.63
C PHE A 62 -0.18 -14.66 -22.45
N SER A 63 0.29 -15.19 -23.57
CA SER A 63 1.35 -16.19 -23.63
C SER A 63 2.25 -15.85 -24.81
N LEU A 64 3.53 -15.62 -24.52
CA LEU A 64 4.57 -15.28 -25.50
C LEU A 64 5.74 -16.26 -25.36
N ILE A 65 6.68 -16.21 -26.30
CA ILE A 65 7.87 -17.07 -26.32
C ILE A 65 9.04 -16.26 -25.78
N GLU A 66 9.69 -16.77 -24.75
CA GLU A 66 10.90 -16.18 -24.16
C GLU A 66 12.15 -16.57 -24.98
N ARG A 67 13.25 -15.80 -24.89
CA ARG A 67 14.51 -16.06 -25.62
C ARG A 67 15.09 -17.47 -25.43
N SER A 68 14.73 -18.17 -24.36
CA SER A 68 15.04 -19.59 -24.11
C SER A 68 14.22 -20.58 -24.95
N GLY A 69 13.22 -20.11 -25.68
CA GLY A 69 12.22 -20.92 -26.39
C GLY A 69 11.04 -21.37 -25.51
N ARG A 70 11.06 -21.09 -24.20
CA ARG A 70 9.97 -21.44 -23.28
C ARG A 70 8.81 -20.46 -23.44
N ALA A 71 7.57 -20.97 -23.35
CA ALA A 71 6.40 -20.12 -23.20
C ALA A 71 6.42 -19.41 -21.84
N LEU A 72 6.17 -18.10 -21.84
CA LEU A 72 5.99 -17.28 -20.65
C LEU A 72 4.62 -16.60 -20.73
N SER A 73 3.87 -16.73 -19.65
CA SER A 73 2.52 -16.20 -19.52
C SER A 73 2.43 -15.12 -18.44
N LEU A 74 1.30 -14.40 -18.39
CA LEU A 74 1.02 -13.48 -17.29
C LEU A 74 1.06 -14.19 -15.92
N SER A 75 0.64 -15.46 -15.87
CA SER A 75 0.64 -16.24 -14.63
C SER A 75 2.04 -16.44 -14.04
N ASP A 76 3.09 -16.49 -14.86
CA ASP A 76 4.49 -16.57 -14.43
C ASP A 76 4.99 -15.26 -13.78
N LEU A 77 4.34 -14.13 -14.09
CA LEU A 77 4.68 -12.79 -13.61
C LEU A 77 3.81 -12.34 -12.43
N ARG A 78 2.66 -12.99 -12.20
CA ARG A 78 1.80 -12.69 -11.05
C ARG A 78 2.55 -12.88 -9.73
N GLY A 79 2.22 -12.03 -8.78
CA GLY A 79 2.92 -11.93 -7.51
C GLY A 79 4.24 -11.16 -7.57
N LYS A 80 4.73 -10.71 -8.73
CA LYS A 80 5.97 -9.94 -8.87
C LYS A 80 5.68 -8.49 -9.29
N VAL A 81 6.53 -7.56 -8.90
CA VAL A 81 6.53 -6.20 -9.48
C VAL A 81 7.38 -6.26 -10.74
N TRP A 82 6.95 -5.63 -11.83
CA TRP A 82 7.72 -5.70 -13.07
C TRP A 82 7.68 -4.44 -13.90
N ILE A 83 8.79 -4.22 -14.59
CA ILE A 83 8.98 -3.09 -15.50
C ILE A 83 9.03 -3.65 -16.91
N LEU A 84 8.15 -3.15 -17.76
CA LEU A 84 8.00 -3.56 -19.15
C LEU A 84 8.50 -2.47 -20.09
N ASN A 85 9.11 -2.86 -21.20
CA ASN A 85 9.22 -2.04 -22.40
C ASN A 85 8.92 -2.86 -23.67
N PHE A 86 8.64 -2.15 -24.76
CA PHE A 86 8.68 -2.70 -26.11
C PHE A 86 10.02 -2.30 -26.74
N ALA A 87 10.65 -3.23 -27.47
CA ALA A 87 11.94 -3.02 -28.11
C ALA A 87 11.99 -3.72 -29.47
N TYR A 88 12.88 -3.28 -30.36
CA TYR A 88 13.18 -3.98 -31.61
C TYR A 88 14.70 -4.03 -31.77
N THR A 89 15.27 -5.21 -32.05
CA THR A 89 16.74 -5.37 -31.99
C THR A 89 17.49 -4.63 -33.08
N ARG A 90 16.81 -4.33 -34.20
CA ARG A 90 17.34 -3.55 -35.34
C ARG A 90 17.34 -2.04 -35.11
N CYS A 91 16.81 -1.55 -33.99
CA CYS A 91 16.81 -0.14 -33.63
C CYS A 91 18.23 0.39 -33.42
N THR A 92 18.58 1.46 -34.12
CA THR A 92 19.87 2.16 -33.92
C THR A 92 19.76 3.42 -33.05
N GLU A 93 18.56 3.78 -32.60
CA GLU A 93 18.30 5.05 -31.91
C GLU A 93 17.87 4.85 -30.45
N THR A 94 16.57 4.73 -30.20
CA THR A 94 15.98 4.83 -28.85
C THR A 94 16.03 3.53 -28.05
N CYS A 95 15.89 2.37 -28.70
CA CYS A 95 15.84 1.09 -27.98
C CYS A 95 17.17 0.69 -27.31
N PRO A 96 18.36 0.89 -27.91
CA PRO A 96 19.61 0.65 -27.19
C PRO A 96 19.73 1.49 -25.91
N LEU A 97 19.24 2.73 -25.93
CA LEU A 97 19.20 3.59 -24.75
C LEU A 97 18.22 3.06 -23.70
N GLN A 98 17.03 2.60 -24.10
CA GLN A 98 16.07 1.97 -23.21
C GLN A 98 16.62 0.72 -22.54
N THR A 99 17.18 -0.19 -23.33
CA THR A 99 17.75 -1.45 -22.84
C THR A 99 18.92 -1.14 -21.90
N ALA A 100 19.76 -0.14 -22.19
CA ALA A 100 20.80 0.31 -21.26
C ALA A 100 20.22 0.85 -19.94
N GLN A 101 19.12 1.61 -19.96
CA GLN A 101 18.46 2.08 -18.74
C GLN A 101 17.83 0.93 -17.94
N MET A 102 17.25 -0.05 -18.62
CA MET A 102 16.73 -1.26 -17.99
C MET A 102 17.85 -2.07 -17.31
N ALA A 103 19.03 -2.18 -17.92
CA ALA A 103 20.20 -2.81 -17.32
C ALA A 103 20.70 -2.07 -16.06
N ARG A 104 20.62 -0.74 -16.05
CA ARG A 104 20.91 0.08 -14.85
C ARG A 104 19.90 -0.20 -13.74
N LEU A 105 18.60 -0.26 -14.06
CA LEU A 105 17.55 -0.59 -13.09
C LEU A 105 17.73 -2.02 -12.54
N GLN A 106 18.06 -2.99 -13.38
CA GLN A 106 18.40 -4.36 -12.95
C GLN A 106 19.52 -4.36 -11.92
N THR A 107 20.58 -3.58 -12.17
CA THR A 107 21.73 -3.46 -11.26
C THR A 107 21.33 -2.80 -9.94
N GLU A 108 20.51 -1.74 -9.98
CA GLU A 108 20.03 -1.01 -8.79
C GLU A 108 19.17 -1.91 -7.90
N PHE A 109 18.24 -2.66 -8.48
CA PHE A 109 17.32 -3.55 -7.76
C PHE A 109 17.85 -4.99 -7.64
N ARG A 110 19.17 -5.21 -7.75
CA ARG A 110 19.74 -6.55 -7.74
C ARG A 110 19.39 -7.37 -6.48
N ASN A 111 19.19 -6.68 -5.34
CA ASN A 111 18.88 -7.29 -4.05
C ASN A 111 17.36 -7.45 -3.78
N ASP A 112 16.50 -7.10 -4.73
CA ASP A 112 15.06 -7.24 -4.60
C ASP A 112 14.56 -8.40 -5.48
N PRO A 113 14.42 -9.63 -4.94
CA PRO A 113 14.03 -10.82 -5.72
C PRO A 113 12.57 -10.78 -6.21
N GLU A 114 11.84 -9.74 -5.86
CA GLU A 114 10.43 -9.54 -6.20
C GLU A 114 10.23 -8.69 -7.46
N ILE A 115 11.30 -8.11 -8.01
CA ILE A 115 11.23 -7.38 -9.27
C ILE A 115 11.55 -8.29 -10.47
N ARG A 116 10.84 -8.10 -11.57
CA ARG A 116 11.16 -8.65 -12.90
C ARG A 116 11.24 -7.53 -13.94
N PHE A 117 11.92 -7.83 -15.03
CA PHE A 117 12.02 -6.96 -16.20
C PHE A 117 11.52 -7.73 -17.41
N VAL A 118 10.77 -7.06 -18.28
CA VAL A 118 10.17 -7.68 -19.46
C VAL A 118 10.41 -6.77 -20.65
N SER A 119 10.97 -7.31 -21.72
CA SER A 119 11.16 -6.62 -22.99
C SER A 119 10.44 -7.40 -24.08
N ILE A 120 9.36 -6.84 -24.62
CA ILE A 120 8.58 -7.49 -25.69
C ILE A 120 9.06 -6.95 -27.04
N SER A 121 9.39 -7.84 -27.96
CA SER A 121 9.75 -7.45 -29.32
C SER A 121 8.55 -6.78 -30.02
N ALA A 122 8.78 -5.63 -30.66
CA ALA A 122 7.83 -5.01 -31.58
C ALA A 122 8.00 -5.48 -33.04
N ASP A 123 9.03 -6.29 -33.32
CA ASP A 123 9.41 -6.80 -34.64
C ASP A 123 9.63 -8.33 -34.60
N PRO A 124 8.59 -9.11 -34.23
CA PRO A 124 8.75 -10.53 -33.93
C PRO A 124 9.06 -11.40 -35.16
N GLU A 125 8.84 -10.90 -36.37
CA GLU A 125 9.23 -11.59 -37.62
C GLU A 125 10.75 -11.69 -37.74
N TYR A 126 11.49 -10.68 -37.27
CA TYR A 126 12.94 -10.68 -37.23
C TYR A 126 13.47 -11.16 -35.87
N ASP A 127 12.88 -10.70 -34.77
CA ASP A 127 13.33 -10.97 -33.40
C ASP A 127 12.91 -12.38 -32.94
N THR A 128 13.59 -13.37 -33.52
CA THR A 128 13.54 -14.78 -33.08
C THR A 128 14.13 -14.94 -31.67
N PRO A 129 13.79 -16.02 -30.94
CA PRO A 129 14.38 -16.30 -29.63
C PRO A 129 15.92 -16.24 -29.63
N GLU A 130 16.57 -16.73 -30.68
CA GLU A 130 18.02 -16.72 -30.84
C GLU A 130 18.59 -15.30 -30.97
N ILE A 131 17.93 -14.42 -31.73
CA ILE A 131 18.32 -13.01 -31.88
C ILE A 131 18.11 -12.26 -30.56
N LEU A 132 16.97 -12.48 -29.88
CA LEU A 132 16.72 -11.92 -28.57
C LEU A 132 17.72 -12.40 -27.52
N PHE A 133 18.17 -13.65 -27.60
CA PHE A 133 19.21 -14.17 -26.73
C PHE A 133 20.54 -13.42 -26.92
N GLN A 134 20.96 -13.21 -28.17
CA GLN A 134 22.17 -12.44 -28.48
C GLN A 134 22.04 -10.98 -28.02
N TYR A 135 20.92 -10.33 -28.30
CA TYR A 135 20.65 -8.95 -27.89
C TYR A 135 20.70 -8.81 -26.37
N ALA A 136 19.99 -9.67 -25.64
CA ALA A 136 19.96 -9.64 -24.18
C ALA A 136 21.34 -9.85 -23.53
N ASN A 137 22.20 -10.68 -24.14
CA ASN A 137 23.57 -10.90 -23.65
C ASN A 137 24.46 -9.65 -23.78
N GLN A 138 24.26 -8.81 -24.80
CA GLN A 138 25.01 -7.55 -24.96
C GLN A 138 24.81 -6.61 -23.76
N PHE A 139 23.66 -6.71 -23.08
CA PHE A 139 23.30 -5.87 -21.93
C PHE A 139 23.47 -6.59 -20.59
N ASN A 140 24.02 -7.80 -20.56
CA ASN A 140 24.14 -8.62 -19.36
C ASN A 140 22.79 -8.83 -18.64
N ALA A 141 21.74 -9.09 -19.43
CA ALA A 141 20.41 -9.32 -18.90
C ALA A 141 20.32 -10.67 -18.19
N ASP A 142 19.97 -10.66 -16.90
CA ASP A 142 19.85 -11.84 -16.07
C ASP A 142 18.69 -12.74 -16.58
N PRO A 143 18.95 -13.99 -17.00
CA PRO A 143 17.93 -14.88 -17.56
C PRO A 143 16.83 -15.28 -16.57
N GLU A 144 17.06 -15.16 -15.27
CA GLU A 144 16.04 -15.49 -14.27
C GLU A 144 15.14 -14.29 -13.91
N ARG A 145 15.53 -13.08 -14.35
CA ARG A 145 14.90 -11.83 -13.91
C ARG A 145 14.45 -10.92 -15.03
N TRP A 146 15.12 -10.97 -16.17
CA TRP A 146 14.84 -10.15 -17.34
C TRP A 146 14.53 -11.03 -18.54
N PHE A 147 13.25 -11.04 -18.89
CA PHE A 147 12.69 -11.85 -19.96
C PHE A 147 12.56 -11.04 -21.24
N PHE A 148 13.03 -11.60 -22.34
CA PHE A 148 12.86 -11.05 -23.68
C PHE A 148 11.87 -11.92 -24.42
N LEU A 149 10.76 -11.32 -24.86
CA LEU A 149 9.60 -12.03 -25.37
C LEU A 149 9.35 -11.72 -26.85
N THR A 150 8.95 -12.73 -27.61
CA THR A 150 8.49 -12.65 -29.01
C THR A 150 7.24 -13.50 -29.21
N GLY A 151 6.61 -13.46 -30.38
CA GLY A 151 5.40 -14.22 -30.64
C GLY A 151 4.67 -13.77 -31.91
N ALA A 152 3.39 -14.11 -32.02
CA ALA A 152 2.59 -13.67 -33.16
C ALA A 152 2.43 -12.14 -33.16
N GLN A 153 2.67 -11.51 -34.32
CA GLN A 153 2.68 -10.04 -34.42
C GLN A 153 1.33 -9.41 -34.08
N ASP A 154 0.22 -10.04 -34.47
CA ASP A 154 -1.12 -9.59 -34.11
C ASP A 154 -1.36 -9.64 -32.60
N ALA A 155 -0.87 -10.68 -31.92
CA ALA A 155 -0.97 -10.81 -30.47
C ALA A 155 -0.14 -9.75 -29.74
N ILE A 156 1.08 -9.48 -30.20
CA ILE A 156 1.95 -8.42 -29.64
C ILE A 156 1.31 -7.04 -29.83
N GLN A 157 0.80 -6.74 -31.04
CA GLN A 157 0.16 -5.46 -31.32
C GLN A 157 -1.09 -5.25 -30.47
N ARG A 158 -1.97 -6.26 -30.37
CA ARG A 158 -3.14 -6.22 -29.47
C ARG A 158 -2.72 -6.00 -28.03
N LEU A 159 -1.71 -6.73 -27.56
CA LEU A 159 -1.22 -6.61 -26.19
C LEU A 159 -0.68 -5.21 -25.90
N ALA A 160 0.03 -4.59 -26.86
CA ALA A 160 0.55 -3.24 -26.70
C ALA A 160 -0.55 -2.16 -26.72
N ILE A 161 -1.50 -2.26 -27.65
CA ILE A 161 -2.57 -1.26 -27.86
C ILE A 161 -3.68 -1.41 -26.81
N GLU A 162 -4.21 -2.62 -26.63
CA GLU A 162 -5.39 -2.85 -25.79
C GLU A 162 -4.99 -3.19 -24.35
N GLY A 163 -3.95 -4.03 -24.20
CA GLY A 163 -3.49 -4.49 -22.91
C GLY A 163 -2.74 -3.41 -22.13
N PHE A 164 -1.67 -2.88 -22.72
CA PHE A 164 -0.83 -1.85 -22.11
C PHE A 164 -1.22 -0.42 -22.49
N ARG A 165 -2.25 -0.24 -23.34
CA ARG A 165 -2.82 1.08 -23.67
C ARG A 165 -1.79 2.11 -24.15
N LEU A 166 -0.71 1.65 -24.80
CA LEU A 166 0.37 2.54 -25.25
C LEU A 166 -0.08 3.49 -26.37
N GLY A 167 -1.09 3.09 -27.15
CA GLY A 167 -1.69 3.95 -28.18
C GLY A 167 -2.36 5.23 -27.63
N LEU A 168 -2.60 5.35 -26.32
CA LEU A 168 -3.09 6.60 -25.71
C LEU A 168 -2.02 7.70 -25.69
N PHE A 169 -0.76 7.33 -25.82
CA PHE A 169 0.37 8.22 -25.61
C PHE A 169 1.28 8.39 -26.82
N GLU A 170 1.06 7.57 -27.85
CA GLU A 170 1.73 7.67 -29.13
C GLU A 170 0.76 8.29 -30.14
N ASN A 171 1.15 9.41 -30.73
CA ASN A 171 0.43 9.97 -31.87
C ASN A 171 1.01 9.36 -33.15
N PRO A 172 0.18 8.92 -34.12
CA PRO A 172 0.65 8.65 -35.47
C PRO A 172 1.43 9.86 -35.95
N ARG A 173 2.75 9.71 -36.14
CA ARG A 173 3.55 10.76 -36.78
C ARG A 173 3.21 10.76 -38.27
N GLU A 174 3.30 11.91 -38.90
CA GLU A 174 3.30 11.97 -40.36
C GLU A 174 4.71 11.63 -40.83
N GLU A 175 4.88 10.47 -41.45
CA GLU A 175 6.13 10.11 -42.09
C GLU A 175 6.13 10.62 -43.53
N ILE A 176 7.21 11.33 -43.88
CA ILE A 176 7.43 11.84 -45.23
C ILE A 176 8.32 10.85 -45.97
N HIS A 177 7.74 10.06 -46.87
CA HIS A 177 8.45 9.16 -47.76
C HIS A 177 8.83 9.94 -49.04
N ILE A 178 10.13 10.11 -49.27
CA ILE A 178 10.64 10.76 -50.50
C ILE A 178 11.01 9.67 -51.50
N HIS A 179 10.25 9.56 -52.59
CA HIS A 179 10.53 8.62 -53.66
C HIS A 179 11.74 9.08 -54.48
N ALA A 180 12.34 8.14 -55.23
CA ALA A 180 13.52 8.40 -56.05
C ALA A 180 13.28 9.46 -57.17
N ASP A 181 12.02 9.73 -57.51
CA ASP A 181 11.59 10.77 -58.44
C ASP A 181 11.39 12.16 -57.77
N GLY A 182 11.66 12.26 -56.46
CA GLY A 182 11.51 13.48 -55.67
C GLY A 182 10.09 13.73 -55.16
N THR A 183 9.13 12.83 -55.42
CA THR A 183 7.77 12.96 -54.87
C THR A 183 7.76 12.66 -53.37
N GLN A 184 7.00 13.45 -52.61
CA GLN A 184 6.82 13.27 -51.17
C GLN A 184 5.43 12.69 -50.90
N HIS A 185 5.39 11.53 -50.27
CA HIS A 185 4.17 10.92 -49.79
C HIS A 185 4.12 11.00 -48.27
N ILE A 186 3.09 11.66 -47.75
CA ILE A 186 2.87 11.79 -46.30
C ILE A 186 1.86 10.73 -45.89
N HIS A 187 2.32 9.74 -45.13
CA HIS A 187 1.46 8.72 -44.56
C HIS A 187 1.51 8.80 -43.03
N PRO A 188 0.36 8.73 -42.33
CA PRO A 188 0.38 8.56 -40.89
C PRO A 188 1.03 7.22 -40.56
N THR A 189 2.06 7.23 -39.72
CA THR A 189 2.73 6.02 -39.21
C THR A 189 1.68 5.11 -38.58
N PRO A 190 1.54 3.85 -39.02
CA PRO A 190 0.66 2.88 -38.38
C PRO A 190 0.90 2.82 -36.87
N ILE A 191 -0.17 2.67 -36.08
CA ILE A 191 -0.09 2.66 -34.60
C ILE A 191 0.90 1.60 -34.09
N GLY A 192 1.00 0.44 -34.76
CA GLY A 192 1.98 -0.60 -34.42
C GLY A 192 3.44 -0.14 -34.54
N GLU A 193 3.74 0.72 -35.53
CA GLU A 193 5.07 1.28 -35.76
C GLU A 193 5.34 2.47 -34.82
N ALA A 194 4.32 3.27 -34.50
CA ALA A 194 4.41 4.31 -33.47
C ALA A 194 4.71 3.72 -32.07
N ILE A 195 4.12 2.55 -31.75
CA ILE A 195 4.41 1.80 -30.52
C ILE A 195 5.84 1.24 -30.53
N ALA A 196 6.34 0.79 -31.68
CA ALA A 196 7.72 0.33 -31.81
C ALA A 196 8.72 1.44 -31.46
N HIS A 197 8.38 2.71 -31.72
CA HIS A 197 9.16 3.87 -31.33
C HIS A 197 8.86 4.41 -29.92
N SER A 198 7.97 3.76 -29.17
CA SER A 198 7.60 4.21 -27.83
C SER A 198 8.80 4.20 -26.89
N SER A 199 9.13 5.37 -26.37
CA SER A 199 10.22 5.55 -25.42
C SER A 199 9.76 5.38 -23.96
N ARG A 200 8.77 4.51 -23.71
CA ARG A 200 8.13 4.37 -22.40
C ARG A 200 8.40 3.03 -21.73
N PHE A 201 8.59 3.11 -20.41
CA PHE A 201 8.51 1.99 -19.48
C PHE A 201 7.13 1.94 -18.84
N VAL A 202 6.60 0.73 -18.66
CA VAL A 202 5.34 0.49 -17.96
C VAL A 202 5.64 -0.21 -16.65
N LEU A 203 5.13 0.31 -15.53
CA LEU A 203 5.23 -0.32 -14.23
C LEU A 203 3.96 -1.13 -13.94
N VAL A 204 4.14 -2.40 -13.61
CA VAL A 204 3.06 -3.32 -13.27
C VAL A 204 3.28 -3.88 -11.87
N ASP A 205 2.22 -3.92 -11.06
CA ASP A 205 2.27 -4.49 -9.71
C ASP A 205 2.08 -6.01 -9.70
N GLN A 206 2.11 -6.58 -8.48
CA GLN A 206 1.99 -8.00 -8.22
C GLN A 206 0.64 -8.60 -8.62
N ASP A 207 -0.41 -7.79 -8.73
CA ASP A 207 -1.76 -8.23 -9.10
C ASP A 207 -2.01 -8.04 -10.61
N ALA A 208 -0.96 -7.72 -11.37
CA ALA A 208 -1.00 -7.39 -12.78
C ALA A 208 -1.75 -6.10 -13.11
N HIS A 209 -1.76 -5.12 -12.20
CA HIS A 209 -2.29 -3.80 -12.48
C HIS A 209 -1.21 -2.84 -12.99
N ILE A 210 -1.57 -2.06 -14.00
CA ILE A 210 -0.70 -1.02 -14.55
C ILE A 210 -0.73 0.20 -13.63
N ARG A 211 0.44 0.55 -13.06
CA ARG A 211 0.59 1.62 -12.06
C ARG A 211 1.16 2.91 -12.62
N GLY A 212 1.84 2.85 -13.78
CA GLY A 212 2.40 4.05 -14.39
C GLY A 212 3.09 3.82 -15.73
N TYR A 213 3.27 4.94 -16.44
CA TYR A 213 4.01 5.04 -17.69
C TYR A 213 5.11 6.08 -17.50
N TYR A 214 6.34 5.72 -17.87
CA TYR A 214 7.53 6.52 -17.57
C TYR A 214 8.37 6.68 -18.81
N GLN A 215 8.81 7.89 -19.09
CA GLN A 215 9.69 8.19 -20.20
C GLN A 215 11.09 7.66 -19.87
N SER A 216 11.58 6.69 -20.64
CA SER A 216 12.85 6.00 -20.40
C SER A 216 14.08 6.88 -20.59
N THR A 217 13.92 8.00 -21.30
CA THR A 217 14.98 8.95 -21.62
C THR A 217 14.97 10.20 -20.73
N ASP A 218 14.00 10.32 -19.81
CA ASP A 218 13.82 11.48 -18.94
C ASP A 218 14.19 11.15 -17.49
N ASP A 219 15.18 11.85 -16.94
CA ASP A 219 15.68 11.62 -15.59
C ASP A 219 14.61 11.84 -14.49
N PRO A 220 13.80 12.92 -14.50
CA PRO A 220 12.64 13.06 -13.62
C PRO A 220 11.70 11.85 -13.67
N SER A 221 11.35 11.37 -14.85
CA SER A 221 10.47 10.22 -15.02
C SER A 221 11.08 8.94 -14.46
N LEU A 222 12.37 8.69 -14.70
CA LEU A 222 13.08 7.56 -14.10
C LEU A 222 13.21 7.68 -12.57
N ARG A 223 13.30 8.89 -12.01
CA ARG A 223 13.27 9.09 -10.55
C ARG A 223 11.89 8.75 -9.97
N GLN A 224 10.82 9.12 -10.67
CA GLN A 224 9.46 8.75 -10.28
C GLN A 224 9.27 7.23 -10.33
N LEU A 225 9.68 6.58 -11.43
CA LEU A 225 9.64 5.12 -11.57
C LEU A 225 10.31 4.40 -10.39
N ARG A 226 11.52 4.83 -10.00
CA ARG A 226 12.24 4.22 -8.86
C ARG A 226 11.48 4.38 -7.54
N ARG A 227 10.85 5.53 -7.31
CA ARG A 227 10.04 5.76 -6.12
C ARG A 227 8.86 4.80 -6.10
N ASP A 228 8.15 4.72 -7.21
CA ASP A 228 6.94 3.92 -7.37
C ASP A 228 7.23 2.41 -7.23
N VAL A 229 8.34 1.93 -7.81
CA VAL A 229 8.85 0.56 -7.60
C VAL A 229 9.12 0.30 -6.12
N LYS A 230 9.81 1.20 -5.41
CA LYS A 230 10.09 1.03 -3.98
C LYS A 230 8.81 1.00 -3.16
N THR A 231 7.82 1.81 -3.50
CA THR A 231 6.49 1.80 -2.89
C THR A 231 5.82 0.42 -3.03
N LEU A 232 5.79 -0.15 -4.24
CA LEU A 232 5.22 -1.48 -4.48
C LEU A 232 5.98 -2.59 -3.74
N LEU A 233 7.32 -2.52 -3.70
CA LEU A 233 8.14 -3.49 -2.97
C LEU A 233 7.94 -3.39 -1.45
N LEU A 234 7.69 -2.20 -0.91
CA LEU A 234 7.38 -1.99 0.51
C LEU A 234 6.00 -2.54 0.89
N GLU A 235 5.00 -2.35 0.02
CA GLU A 235 3.67 -2.95 0.21
C GLU A 235 3.80 -4.45 0.38
N LYS A 236 4.54 -5.11 -0.52
CA LYS A 236 4.76 -6.56 -0.47
C LYS A 236 5.50 -7.04 0.79
N LYS A 237 6.50 -6.28 1.26
CA LYS A 237 7.27 -6.63 2.47
C LYS A 237 6.48 -6.41 3.76
N SER A 238 5.40 -5.63 3.73
CA SER A 238 4.58 -5.35 4.91
C SER A 238 3.64 -6.53 5.21
N PHE A 239 3.94 -7.30 6.29
CA PHE A 239 3.11 -8.40 6.80
C PHE A 239 1.67 -7.99 7.17
N LEU A 240 1.44 -6.68 7.31
CA LEU A 240 0.13 -6.05 7.24
C LEU A 240 0.25 -5.01 6.11
N PRO A 241 -0.53 -5.10 5.02
CA PRO A 241 -0.49 -4.08 3.98
C PRO A 241 -0.70 -2.73 4.67
N ILE A 242 0.15 -1.73 4.41
CA ILE A 242 0.08 -0.44 5.11
C ILE A 242 -1.31 0.21 4.95
N ALA A 243 -2.04 -0.15 3.89
CA ALA A 243 -3.46 0.14 3.67
C ALA A 243 -4.40 -0.32 4.81
N ALA A 244 -4.05 -1.36 5.56
CA ALA A 244 -4.83 -1.88 6.67
C ALA A 244 -4.56 -1.15 8.00
N LEU A 245 -3.46 -0.39 8.12
CA LEU A 245 -3.10 0.29 9.37
C LEU A 245 -4.17 1.29 9.86
N PRO A 246 -4.88 2.05 9.01
CA PRO A 246 -6.00 2.87 9.46
C PRO A 246 -7.11 2.06 10.15
N ASN A 247 -7.45 0.88 9.62
CA ASN A 247 -8.47 0.00 10.22
C ASN A 247 -8.01 -0.55 11.57
N VAL A 248 -6.73 -0.94 11.66
CA VAL A 248 -6.09 -1.37 12.91
C VAL A 248 -6.13 -0.23 13.93
N ASN A 249 -5.75 0.99 13.54
CA ASN A 249 -5.75 2.17 14.39
C ASN A 249 -7.15 2.49 14.93
N ALA A 250 -8.18 2.44 14.08
CA ALA A 250 -9.56 2.64 14.49
C ALA A 250 -10.03 1.56 15.50
N SER A 251 -9.67 0.30 15.25
CA SER A 251 -10.01 -0.82 16.14
C SER A 251 -9.34 -0.69 17.50
N LEU A 252 -8.05 -0.33 17.54
CA LEU A 252 -7.30 -0.09 18.78
C LEU A 252 -7.91 1.05 19.60
N ASN A 253 -8.33 2.14 18.95
CA ASN A 253 -9.03 3.24 19.60
C ASN A 253 -10.40 2.83 20.15
N ALA A 254 -11.19 2.07 19.39
CA ALA A 254 -12.49 1.58 19.84
C ALA A 254 -12.37 0.68 21.08
N ILE A 255 -11.44 -0.29 21.05
CA ILE A 255 -11.18 -1.18 22.19
C ILE A 255 -10.66 -0.38 23.39
N THR A 256 -9.80 0.62 23.16
CA THR A 256 -9.32 1.52 24.22
C THR A 256 -10.47 2.28 24.88
N ALA A 257 -11.38 2.86 24.09
CA ALA A 257 -12.55 3.58 24.61
C ALA A 257 -13.44 2.67 25.48
N ILE A 258 -13.65 1.42 25.05
CA ILE A 258 -14.39 0.41 25.82
C ILE A 258 -13.66 0.11 27.14
N LEU A 259 -12.36 -0.18 27.09
CA LEU A 259 -11.57 -0.50 28.29
C LEU A 259 -11.55 0.65 29.31
N LEU A 260 -11.43 1.90 28.85
CA LEU A 260 -11.49 3.07 29.72
C LEU A 260 -12.87 3.23 30.38
N SER A 261 -13.94 3.01 29.61
CA SER A 261 -15.31 3.07 30.11
C SER A 261 -15.59 1.97 31.14
N VAL A 262 -15.14 0.73 30.88
CA VAL A 262 -15.23 -0.38 31.83
C VAL A 262 -14.35 -0.15 33.06
N ALA A 263 -13.14 0.39 32.89
CA ALA A 263 -12.25 0.75 34.00
C ALA A 263 -12.91 1.77 34.93
N TYR A 264 -13.67 2.72 34.39
CA TYR A 264 -14.45 3.68 35.18
C TYR A 264 -15.54 2.98 36.00
N VAL A 265 -16.30 2.07 35.40
CA VAL A 265 -17.31 1.29 36.12
C VAL A 265 -16.67 0.48 37.26
N PHE A 266 -15.53 -0.18 37.01
CA PHE A 266 -14.84 -0.95 38.04
C PHE A 266 -14.34 -0.11 39.21
N ILE A 267 -13.79 1.08 38.98
CA ILE A 267 -13.36 1.94 40.09
C ILE A 267 -14.54 2.48 40.90
N ARG A 268 -15.69 2.75 40.25
CA ARG A 268 -16.95 3.12 40.94
C ARG A 268 -17.47 1.99 41.82
N GLN A 269 -17.29 0.74 41.37
CA GLN A 269 -17.60 -0.47 42.15
C GLN A 269 -16.51 -0.83 43.18
N ARG A 270 -15.46 -0.02 43.33
CA ARG A 270 -14.28 -0.29 44.19
C ARG A 270 -13.54 -1.59 43.83
N LYS A 271 -13.72 -2.13 42.61
CA LYS A 271 -12.99 -3.29 42.09
C LYS A 271 -11.62 -2.86 41.56
N ILE A 272 -10.71 -2.55 42.49
CA ILE A 272 -9.40 -1.93 42.18
C ILE A 272 -8.55 -2.78 41.25
N THR A 273 -8.51 -4.10 41.45
CA THR A 273 -7.73 -5.01 40.60
C THR A 273 -8.23 -5.00 39.16
N ALA A 274 -9.54 -5.10 38.96
CA ALA A 274 -10.15 -5.08 37.63
C ALA A 274 -9.95 -3.72 36.93
N HIS A 275 -10.12 -2.61 37.67
CA HIS A 275 -9.78 -1.27 37.19
C HIS A 275 -8.33 -1.20 36.70
N ARG A 276 -7.38 -1.68 37.50
CA ARG A 276 -5.95 -1.66 37.16
C ARG A 276 -5.66 -2.47 35.89
N THR A 277 -6.21 -3.67 35.75
CA THR A 277 -6.05 -4.48 34.55
C THR A 277 -6.56 -3.74 33.32
N CYS A 278 -7.78 -3.19 33.37
CA CYS A 278 -8.32 -2.42 32.25
C CYS A 278 -7.48 -1.18 31.91
N MET A 279 -6.98 -0.45 32.91
CA MET A 279 -6.14 0.74 32.68
C MET A 279 -4.78 0.37 32.05
N LEU A 280 -4.15 -0.73 32.47
CA LEU A 280 -2.89 -1.20 31.88
C LEU A 280 -3.10 -1.69 30.44
N SER A 281 -4.19 -2.43 30.18
CA SER A 281 -4.55 -2.85 28.83
C SER A 281 -4.86 -1.66 27.92
N ALA A 282 -5.64 -0.68 28.39
CA ALA A 282 -5.94 0.54 27.63
C ALA A 282 -4.67 1.34 27.30
N PHE A 283 -3.75 1.45 28.26
CA PHE A 283 -2.45 2.10 28.04
C PHE A 283 -1.61 1.35 27.00
N ALA A 284 -1.53 0.03 27.08
CA ALA A 284 -0.80 -0.79 26.11
C ALA A 284 -1.38 -0.67 24.69
N LEU A 285 -2.71 -0.73 24.54
CA LEU A 285 -3.36 -0.53 23.25
C LEU A 285 -3.19 0.89 22.71
N SER A 286 -3.19 1.91 23.57
CA SER A 286 -2.90 3.30 23.16
C SER A 286 -1.45 3.48 22.69
N ALA A 287 -0.50 2.78 23.31
CA ALA A 287 0.89 2.78 22.87
C ALA A 287 1.06 2.07 21.51
N LEU A 288 0.39 0.93 21.33
CA LEU A 288 0.36 0.22 20.05
C LEU A 288 -0.30 1.06 18.95
N PHE A 289 -1.40 1.74 19.27
CA PHE A 289 -2.05 2.71 18.38
C PHE A 289 -1.07 3.80 17.96
N LEU A 290 -0.35 4.41 18.91
CA LEU A 290 0.59 5.49 18.59
C LEU A 290 1.73 5.00 17.68
N LEU A 291 2.26 3.81 17.94
CA LEU A 291 3.30 3.19 17.10
C LEU A 291 2.76 2.95 15.68
N SER A 292 1.61 2.30 15.56
CA SER A 292 0.96 2.00 14.28
C SER A 292 0.57 3.27 13.50
N TYR A 293 0.06 4.30 14.19
CA TYR A 293 -0.25 5.62 13.63
C TYR A 293 0.98 6.33 13.10
N ALA A 294 2.07 6.37 13.88
CA ALA A 294 3.33 6.97 13.46
C ALA A 294 3.93 6.24 12.26
N THR A 295 3.89 4.90 12.26
CA THR A 295 4.30 4.07 11.12
C THR A 295 3.48 4.39 9.87
N TYR A 296 2.15 4.43 9.98
CA TYR A 296 1.27 4.78 8.86
C TYR A 296 1.64 6.15 8.27
N HIS A 297 1.72 7.20 9.09
CA HIS A 297 2.02 8.54 8.59
C HIS A 297 3.43 8.72 8.06
N PHE A 298 4.40 7.96 8.57
CA PHE A 298 5.76 7.98 8.06
C PHE A 298 5.85 7.42 6.62
N TYR A 299 5.06 6.39 6.30
CA TYR A 299 5.12 5.72 4.99
C TYR A 299 4.03 6.17 4.00
N ALA A 300 2.80 6.41 4.45
CA ALA A 300 1.64 6.74 3.61
C ALA A 300 1.37 8.26 3.49
N GLY A 301 2.01 9.09 4.31
CA GLY A 301 1.79 10.54 4.31
C GLY A 301 0.45 10.95 4.92
N PHE A 302 -0.13 12.05 4.41
CA PHE A 302 -1.41 12.59 4.90
C PHE A 302 -2.52 12.34 3.87
N THR A 303 -3.66 11.85 4.34
CA THR A 303 -4.85 11.68 3.51
C THR A 303 -5.72 12.95 3.61
N PRO A 304 -5.99 13.64 2.49
CA PRO A 304 -6.87 14.80 2.49
C PRO A 304 -8.33 14.37 2.70
N PHE A 305 -9.12 15.22 3.37
CA PHE A 305 -10.57 15.00 3.49
C PHE A 305 -11.29 15.59 2.27
N GLU A 306 -11.98 14.76 1.50
CA GLU A 306 -12.61 15.16 0.22
C GLU A 306 -14.04 15.69 0.36
N GLY A 307 -14.70 15.48 1.51
CA GLY A 307 -16.05 15.95 1.77
C GLY A 307 -16.19 17.48 1.65
N GLN A 308 -17.31 17.94 1.07
CA GLN A 308 -17.59 19.36 0.82
C GLN A 308 -18.78 19.89 1.63
N GLY A 309 -18.85 21.22 1.81
CA GLY A 309 -19.93 21.88 2.53
C GLY A 309 -19.86 21.70 4.05
N TRP A 310 -21.02 21.56 4.71
CA TRP A 310 -21.13 21.51 6.17
C TRP A 310 -20.38 20.34 6.81
N ILE A 311 -20.25 19.20 6.11
CA ILE A 311 -19.54 18.04 6.67
C ILE A 311 -18.04 18.31 6.84
N ARG A 312 -17.44 19.14 5.98
CA ARG A 312 -16.04 19.57 6.11
C ARG A 312 -15.83 20.41 7.36
N VAL A 313 -16.77 21.30 7.66
CA VAL A 313 -16.75 22.10 8.90
C VAL A 313 -16.84 21.19 10.12
N PHE A 314 -17.78 20.24 10.12
CA PHE A 314 -17.91 19.25 11.19
C PHE A 314 -16.64 18.40 11.36
N TYR A 315 -16.07 17.91 10.25
CA TYR A 315 -14.83 17.13 10.24
C TYR A 315 -13.71 17.88 10.96
N PHE A 316 -13.44 19.13 10.59
CA PHE A 316 -12.37 19.92 11.22
C PHE A 316 -12.70 20.33 12.66
N ALA A 317 -13.98 20.56 12.98
CA ALA A 317 -14.43 20.82 14.34
C ALA A 317 -14.21 19.62 15.28
N VAL A 318 -14.16 18.40 14.75
CA VAL A 318 -13.79 17.19 15.50
C VAL A 318 -12.28 16.94 15.46
N LEU A 319 -11.66 17.02 14.27
CA LEU A 319 -10.26 16.68 14.05
C LEU A 319 -9.30 17.60 14.83
N ILE A 320 -9.51 18.92 14.76
CA ILE A 320 -8.58 19.88 15.38
C ILE A 320 -8.51 19.67 16.89
N PRO A 321 -9.63 19.62 17.65
CA PRO A 321 -9.59 19.28 19.06
C PRO A 321 -9.03 17.88 19.32
N HIS A 322 -9.38 16.88 18.50
CA HIS A 322 -8.87 15.53 18.65
C HIS A 322 -7.33 15.50 18.65
N VAL A 323 -6.69 16.12 17.66
CA VAL A 323 -5.21 16.13 17.52
C VAL A 323 -4.56 16.84 18.71
N ILE A 324 -5.08 18.01 19.11
CA ILE A 324 -4.55 18.77 20.24
C ILE A 324 -4.68 17.96 21.53
N LEU A 325 -5.85 17.38 21.79
CA LEU A 325 -6.08 16.59 23.00
C LEU A 325 -5.32 15.27 23.00
N ALA A 326 -5.08 14.66 21.83
CA ALA A 326 -4.24 13.47 21.69
C ALA A 326 -2.78 13.79 22.04
N ALA A 327 -2.25 14.96 21.65
CA ALA A 327 -0.91 15.37 22.07
C ALA A 327 -0.84 15.58 23.60
N VAL A 328 -1.88 16.16 24.20
CA VAL A 328 -1.96 16.40 25.64
C VAL A 328 -2.14 15.10 26.44
N ILE A 329 -2.84 14.10 25.90
CA ILE A 329 -3.14 12.88 26.67
C ILE A 329 -1.90 12.03 26.91
N VAL A 330 -0.93 12.02 26.00
CA VAL A 330 0.31 11.22 26.13
C VAL A 330 1.04 11.51 27.45
N PRO A 331 1.46 12.76 27.76
CA PRO A 331 2.11 13.06 29.03
C PRO A 331 1.19 12.85 30.23
N LEU A 332 -0.12 13.15 30.12
CA LEU A 332 -1.07 12.96 31.21
C LEU A 332 -1.24 11.48 31.58
N ALA A 333 -1.39 10.60 30.59
CA ALA A 333 -1.54 9.17 30.77
C ALA A 333 -0.31 8.57 31.47
N LEU A 334 0.90 8.97 31.06
CA LEU A 334 2.16 8.58 31.70
C LEU A 334 2.21 9.01 33.17
N VAL A 335 1.84 10.25 33.49
CA VAL A 335 1.84 10.75 34.87
C VAL A 335 0.79 10.04 35.72
N VAL A 336 -0.43 9.84 35.20
CA VAL A 336 -1.51 9.13 35.93
C VAL A 336 -1.13 7.67 36.18
N LEU A 337 -0.55 7.01 35.19
CA LEU A 337 -0.06 5.63 35.29
C LEU A 337 1.04 5.53 36.35
N ARG A 338 2.08 6.37 36.27
CA ARG A 338 3.17 6.42 37.26
C ARG A 338 2.64 6.62 38.67
N ARG A 339 1.69 7.55 38.85
CA ARG A 339 1.05 7.80 40.16
C ARG A 339 0.24 6.59 40.66
N GLY A 340 -0.43 5.87 39.76
CA GLY A 340 -1.17 4.64 40.09
C GLY A 340 -0.24 3.49 40.47
N LEU A 341 0.87 3.30 39.75
CA LEU A 341 1.88 2.28 40.06
C LEU A 341 2.58 2.54 41.40
N ASN A 342 2.84 3.82 41.72
CA ASN A 342 3.43 4.24 43.00
C ASN A 342 2.42 4.33 44.16
N ARG A 343 1.16 3.95 43.95
CA ARG A 343 0.06 4.04 44.94
C ARG A 343 -0.13 5.41 45.57
N TRP A 344 0.09 6.49 44.81
CA TRP A 344 -0.18 7.85 45.24
C TRP A 344 -1.65 8.22 45.01
N ASP A 345 -2.56 7.52 45.68
CA ASP A 345 -3.99 7.49 45.35
C ASP A 345 -4.67 8.87 45.31
N SER A 346 -4.34 9.76 46.25
CA SER A 346 -4.89 11.13 46.27
C SER A 346 -4.45 11.96 45.05
N LYS A 347 -3.16 11.88 44.70
CA LYS A 347 -2.57 12.56 43.53
C LYS A 347 -3.01 11.92 42.21
N HIS A 348 -3.22 10.60 42.19
CA HIS A 348 -3.76 9.86 41.06
C HIS A 348 -5.21 10.30 40.79
N LYS A 349 -6.10 10.21 41.78
CA LYS A 349 -7.51 10.63 41.67
C LYS A 349 -7.65 12.08 41.22
N ARG A 350 -6.82 12.99 41.75
CA ARG A 350 -6.85 14.41 41.38
C ARG A 350 -6.61 14.64 39.89
N LEU A 351 -5.71 13.89 39.27
CA LEU A 351 -5.41 14.05 37.85
C LEU A 351 -6.33 13.21 36.97
N ALA A 352 -6.65 11.98 37.40
CA ALA A 352 -7.51 11.04 36.66
C ALA A 352 -8.90 11.61 36.36
N ARG A 353 -9.44 12.50 37.21
CA ARG A 353 -10.73 13.19 36.96
C ARG A 353 -10.77 13.96 35.62
N TRP A 354 -9.61 14.43 35.18
CA TRP A 354 -9.44 15.17 33.92
C TRP A 354 -8.91 14.26 32.82
N THR A 355 -7.94 13.41 33.14
CA THR A 355 -7.32 12.50 32.17
C THR A 355 -8.33 11.52 31.58
N LEU A 356 -9.20 10.93 32.39
CA LEU A 356 -10.15 9.92 31.92
C LEU A 356 -11.12 10.44 30.85
N PRO A 357 -11.89 11.54 31.05
CA PRO A 357 -12.82 12.03 30.03
C PRO A 357 -12.09 12.50 28.77
N LEU A 358 -10.91 13.12 28.89
CA LEU A 358 -10.11 13.51 27.73
C LEU A 358 -9.64 12.29 26.93
N TRP A 359 -9.22 11.22 27.60
CA TRP A 359 -8.78 9.99 26.94
C TRP A 359 -9.94 9.27 26.24
N ILE A 360 -11.11 9.19 26.87
CA ILE A 360 -12.30 8.63 26.22
C ILE A 360 -12.68 9.47 25.01
N TYR A 361 -12.67 10.80 25.14
CA TYR A 361 -12.96 11.71 24.03
C TYR A 361 -12.03 11.46 22.83
N THR A 362 -10.71 11.43 23.05
CA THR A 362 -9.76 11.21 21.95
C THR A 362 -9.89 9.82 21.35
N SER A 363 -10.08 8.76 22.15
CA SER A 363 -10.29 7.41 21.61
C SER A 363 -11.58 7.29 20.78
N VAL A 364 -12.69 7.90 21.21
CA VAL A 364 -13.96 7.87 20.45
C VAL A 364 -13.87 8.72 19.19
N THR A 365 -13.38 9.95 19.31
CA THR A 365 -13.26 10.87 18.15
C THR A 365 -12.26 10.37 17.11
N GLY A 366 -11.24 9.60 17.50
CA GLY A 366 -10.34 8.94 16.55
C GLY A 366 -11.05 7.93 15.65
N VAL A 367 -12.05 7.20 16.18
CA VAL A 367 -12.90 6.31 15.38
C VAL A 367 -13.81 7.12 14.46
N VAL A 368 -14.39 8.22 14.95
CA VAL A 368 -15.25 9.10 14.15
C VAL A 368 -14.48 9.68 12.96
N VAL A 369 -13.28 10.22 13.18
CA VAL A 369 -12.40 10.75 12.13
C VAL A 369 -12.09 9.66 11.11
N TYR A 370 -11.78 8.44 11.55
CA TYR A 370 -11.56 7.30 10.65
C TYR A 370 -12.79 6.97 9.80
N LEU A 371 -13.97 6.88 10.40
CA LEU A 371 -15.20 6.57 9.66
C LEU A 371 -15.48 7.65 8.61
N MET A 372 -15.31 8.92 8.98
CA MET A 372 -15.51 10.04 8.07
C MET A 372 -14.54 10.01 6.88
N LEU A 373 -13.29 9.59 7.10
CA LEU A 373 -12.22 9.71 6.09
C LEU A 373 -12.01 8.45 5.24
N TYR A 374 -12.51 7.28 5.67
CA TYR A 374 -12.29 6.01 4.96
C TYR A 374 -13.55 5.19 4.67
N GLN A 375 -14.70 5.59 5.23
CA GLN A 375 -15.96 4.84 5.08
C GLN A 375 -17.09 5.67 4.50
N LEU A 376 -17.12 6.98 4.76
CA LEU A 376 -18.24 7.86 4.39
C LEU A 376 -17.90 8.79 3.23
N TYR A 377 -16.67 9.28 3.20
CA TYR A 377 -16.07 10.14 2.18
C TYR A 377 -14.69 9.59 1.88
#